data_AF-A0A6I3A1N6-F1
#
_entry.id   AF-A0A6I3A1N6-F1
#
_cell.length_a   1.000
_cell.length_b   1.000
_cell.length_c   1.000
_cell.angle_alpha   90.00
_cell.angle_beta   90.00
_cell.angle_gamma   90.00
#
_symmetry.space_group_name_H-M   'P 1'
#
loop_
_entity.id
_entity.type
_entity.pdbx_description
1 polymer ?
#
loop_
_entity_poly.entity_id
_entity_poly.type
_entity_poly.pdbx_seq_one_letter_code
_entity_poly.pdbx_strand_id
1 'polypeptide(L)'
;MDSLINPKTGKPIVGNVRRQVIDKHYDWGIYVYKKSNGKWFTDGEGSVLNIESMKNDLAQITKLKQAAIHYGDPGDGTCVFVPGLTRISEEEHSEQKDRFLNGLIPSMNDLGAWKAAQDTYNKHGKEAFDE
;
A
#
# COMPACT_ATOMS: atom_id res chain seq x y z
N MET A 1 15.33 -3.34 -9.53
CA MET A 1 15.14 -4.21 -8.35
C MET A 1 16.40 -4.12 -7.53
N ASP A 2 16.28 -3.71 -6.27
CA ASP A 2 17.41 -3.81 -5.35
C ASP A 2 17.78 -5.28 -5.20
N SER A 3 19.08 -5.56 -5.31
CA SER A 3 19.64 -6.91 -5.16
C SER A 3 19.17 -7.51 -3.82
N LEU A 4 18.62 -8.73 -3.84
CA LEU A 4 18.28 -9.50 -2.63
C LEU A 4 19.53 -9.91 -1.81
N ILE A 5 20.71 -9.60 -2.34
CA ILE A 5 22.00 -9.73 -1.69
C ILE A 5 22.46 -8.35 -1.25
N ASN A 6 22.77 -8.22 0.04
CA ASN A 6 23.29 -6.99 0.60
C ASN A 6 24.67 -6.69 -0.03
N PRO A 7 24.82 -5.56 -0.76
CA PRO A 7 26.02 -5.28 -1.53
C PRO A 7 27.27 -5.06 -0.66
N LYS A 8 27.11 -4.76 0.64
CA LYS A 8 28.23 -4.58 1.58
C LYS A 8 28.72 -5.88 2.19
N THR A 9 27.86 -6.91 2.27
CA THR A 9 28.16 -8.14 3.02
C THR A 9 28.15 -9.40 2.15
N GLY A 10 27.62 -9.33 0.93
CA GLY A 10 27.48 -10.47 0.03
C GLY A 10 26.50 -11.55 0.51
N LYS A 11 25.78 -11.28 1.60
CA LYS A 11 24.80 -12.19 2.20
C LYS A 11 23.38 -11.84 1.75
N PRO A 12 22.46 -12.81 1.72
CA PRO A 12 21.04 -12.53 1.54
C PRO A 12 20.58 -11.49 2.56
N ILE A 13 19.79 -10.51 2.12
CA ILE A 13 19.14 -9.52 3.00
C ILE A 13 18.18 -10.21 3.98
N VAL A 14 17.71 -11.41 3.61
CA VAL A 14 16.75 -12.21 4.36
C VAL A 14 17.44 -13.41 5.01
N GLY A 15 17.33 -13.55 6.33
CA GLY A 15 17.91 -14.67 7.08
C GLY A 15 17.04 -15.93 7.05
N ASN A 16 17.50 -17.03 7.68
CA ASN A 16 16.69 -18.23 7.87
C ASN A 16 15.66 -18.03 9.00
N VAL A 17 14.56 -17.36 8.69
CA VAL A 17 13.47 -17.07 9.62
C VAL A 17 12.13 -17.51 9.05
N ARG A 18 11.17 -17.85 9.93
CA ARG A 18 9.81 -18.22 9.50
C ARG A 18 9.08 -17.09 8.76
N ARG A 19 9.39 -15.83 9.09
CA ARG A 19 8.89 -14.63 8.40
C ARG A 19 9.86 -13.48 8.64
N GLN A 20 10.22 -12.77 7.58
CA GLN A 20 10.89 -11.48 7.65
C GLN A 20 10.04 -10.45 6.91
N VAL A 21 9.74 -9.33 7.56
CA VAL A 21 9.05 -8.20 6.93
C VAL A 21 10.10 -7.16 6.62
N ILE A 22 10.13 -6.71 5.36
CA ILE A 22 10.96 -5.57 4.95
C ILE A 22 10.04 -4.36 4.99
N ASP A 23 10.25 -3.50 5.99
CA ASP A 23 9.47 -2.28 6.10
C ASP A 23 9.84 -1.33 4.97
N LYS A 24 8.82 -0.76 4.33
CA LYS A 24 9.00 0.31 3.35
C LYS A 24 9.34 1.59 4.12
N HIS A 25 10.52 2.14 3.88
CA HIS A 25 11.01 3.36 4.54
C HIS A 25 10.71 4.60 3.68
N TYR A 26 9.49 4.73 3.17
CA TYR A 26 9.07 5.93 2.46
C TYR A 26 8.58 6.98 3.46
N ASP A 27 9.03 8.22 3.27
CA ASP A 27 8.53 9.35 4.05
C ASP A 27 7.16 9.82 3.58
N TRP A 28 6.77 9.48 2.35
CA TRP A 28 5.43 9.74 1.79
C TRP A 28 4.50 8.54 1.97
N GLY A 29 3.21 8.80 2.08
CA GLY A 29 2.19 7.77 2.19
C GLY A 29 0.84 8.35 2.61
N ILE A 30 0.12 7.58 3.42
CA ILE A 30 -1.23 7.93 3.84
C ILE A 30 -1.40 7.69 5.34
N TYR A 31 -2.09 8.61 6.01
CA TYR A 31 -2.60 8.37 7.36
C TYR A 31 -4.00 7.79 7.28
N VAL A 32 -4.23 6.74 8.06
CA VAL A 32 -5.52 6.04 8.17
C VAL A 32 -6.00 6.11 9.61
N TYR A 33 -7.27 6.44 9.83
CA TYR A 33 -7.82 6.55 11.17
C TYR A 33 -8.30 5.18 11.69
N LYS A 34 -7.80 4.80 12.87
CA LYS A 34 -8.14 3.57 13.58
C LYS A 34 -8.88 3.94 14.86
N LYS A 35 -10.13 3.47 14.99
CA LYS A 35 -10.97 3.67 16.18
C LYS A 35 -10.32 3.02 17.40
N SER A 36 -10.71 3.45 18.60
CA SER A 36 -10.21 2.85 19.86
C SER A 36 -10.50 1.36 20.01
N ASN A 37 -11.58 0.87 19.40
CA ASN A 37 -11.91 -0.56 19.33
C ASN A 37 -10.97 -1.38 18.42
N GLY A 38 -9.97 -0.74 17.80
CA GLY A 38 -8.98 -1.38 16.94
C GLY A 38 -9.43 -1.60 15.49
N LYS A 39 -10.65 -1.22 15.11
CA LYS A 39 -11.12 -1.28 13.72
C LYS A 39 -10.82 0.01 12.97
N TRP A 40 -10.73 -0.09 11.65
CA TRP A 40 -10.63 1.09 10.79
C TRP A 40 -11.92 1.90 10.82
N PHE A 41 -11.79 3.22 10.70
CA PHE A 41 -12.96 4.08 10.54
C PHE A 41 -13.39 4.08 9.09
N THR A 42 -14.51 3.43 8.81
CA THR A 42 -15.03 3.25 7.45
C THR A 42 -16.40 3.90 7.30
N ASP A 43 -16.78 4.19 6.06
CA ASP A 43 -18.13 4.64 5.68
C ASP A 43 -19.18 3.52 5.62
N GLY A 44 -18.75 2.26 5.63
CA GLY A 44 -19.61 1.08 5.55
C GLY A 44 -19.66 0.44 4.17
N GLU A 45 -19.17 1.13 3.14
CA GLU A 45 -19.04 0.62 1.76
C GLU A 45 -17.63 0.07 1.48
N GLY A 46 -16.71 0.24 2.43
CA GLY A 46 -15.34 -0.29 2.39
C GLY A 46 -14.28 0.80 2.28
N SER A 47 -14.70 2.05 2.10
CA SER A 47 -13.81 3.20 2.04
C SER A 47 -13.41 3.62 3.46
N VAL A 48 -12.10 3.75 3.69
CA VAL A 48 -11.52 4.05 5.01
C VAL A 48 -11.19 5.53 5.11
N LEU A 49 -11.52 6.17 6.23
CA LEU A 49 -11.16 7.56 6.49
C LEU A 49 -9.64 7.73 6.53
N ASN A 50 -9.13 8.52 5.60
CA ASN A 50 -7.70 8.66 5.37
C ASN A 50 -7.32 10.07 4.87
N ILE A 51 -6.02 10.39 4.93
CA ILE A 51 -5.45 11.60 4.34
C ILE A 51 -4.03 11.34 3.83
N GLU A 52 -3.71 11.80 2.62
CA GLU A 52 -2.35 11.70 2.06
C GLU A 52 -1.42 12.71 2.75
N SER A 53 -0.21 12.26 3.07
CA SER A 53 0.70 13.04 3.90
C SER A 53 2.13 12.51 3.89
N MET A 54 3.04 13.33 4.42
CA MET A 54 4.35 12.89 4.87
C MET A 54 4.29 12.32 6.29
N LYS A 55 5.23 11.44 6.62
CA LYS A 55 5.43 10.87 7.95
C LYS A 55 5.71 11.99 8.96
N ASN A 56 5.06 11.91 10.12
CA ASN A 56 5.12 12.85 11.23
C ASN A 56 4.54 14.25 10.96
N ASP A 57 3.72 14.41 9.92
CA ASP A 57 2.98 15.66 9.70
C ASP A 57 1.84 15.81 10.73
N LEU A 58 2.11 16.61 11.77
CA LEU A 58 1.16 16.86 12.86
C LEU A 58 -0.10 17.62 12.40
N ALA A 59 -0.02 18.43 11.35
CA ALA A 59 -1.17 19.18 10.85
C ALA A 59 -2.18 18.22 10.20
N GLN A 60 -1.69 17.31 9.37
CA GLN A 60 -2.52 16.30 8.71
C GLN A 60 -3.09 15.29 9.71
N ILE A 61 -2.31 14.87 10.71
CA ILE A 61 -2.80 14.00 11.80
C ILE A 61 -3.94 14.68 12.56
N THR A 62 -3.77 15.95 12.95
CA THR A 62 -4.80 16.72 13.65
C THR A 62 -6.06 16.85 12.81
N LYS A 63 -5.91 17.18 11.52
CA LYS A 63 -7.03 17.30 10.58
C LYS A 63 -7.79 15.98 10.42
N LEU A 64 -7.10 14.86 10.30
CA LEU A 64 -7.71 13.53 10.21
C LEU A 64 -8.50 13.18 11.49
N LYS A 65 -7.92 13.47 12.65
CA LYS A 65 -8.59 13.25 13.94
C LYS A 65 -9.83 14.13 14.11
N GLN A 66 -9.76 15.40 13.72
CA GLN A 66 -10.91 16.30 13.72
C GLN A 66 -12.01 15.83 12.77
N ALA A 67 -11.65 15.33 11.58
CA ALA A 67 -12.61 14.73 10.66
C ALA A 67 -13.30 13.51 11.28
N ALA A 68 -12.56 12.60 11.92
CA ALA A 68 -13.14 11.45 12.61
C ALA A 68 -14.15 11.88 13.68
N ILE A 69 -13.82 12.88 14.50
CA ILE A 69 -14.72 13.43 15.53
C ILE A 69 -15.97 14.02 14.88
N HIS A 70 -15.80 14.81 13.83
CA HIS A 70 -16.91 15.41 13.08
C HIS A 70 -17.88 14.35 12.53
N TYR A 71 -17.36 13.20 12.08
CA TYR A 71 -18.16 12.08 11.58
C TYR A 71 -18.64 11.11 12.68
N GLY A 72 -18.53 11.48 13.96
CA GLY A 72 -19.15 10.76 15.08
C GLY A 72 -18.22 9.84 15.87
N ASP A 73 -16.90 9.89 15.66
CA ASP A 73 -15.94 9.23 16.55
C ASP A 73 -15.79 9.99 17.88
N PRO A 74 -15.61 9.32 19.02
CA PRO A 74 -15.29 9.99 20.29
C PRO A 74 -13.89 10.65 20.29
N GLY A 75 -13.02 10.38 19.31
CA GLY A 75 -11.70 11.01 19.18
C GLY A 75 -10.62 10.35 20.03
N ASP A 76 -10.87 9.15 20.54
CA ASP A 76 -9.92 8.32 21.29
C ASP A 76 -9.11 7.37 20.37
N GLY A 77 -9.39 7.39 19.07
CA GLY A 77 -8.67 6.65 18.06
C GLY A 77 -7.26 7.18 17.76
N THR A 78 -6.59 6.50 16.83
CA THR A 78 -5.19 6.74 16.45
C THR A 78 -5.06 6.89 14.94
N CYS A 79 -4.15 7.77 14.52
CA CYS A 79 -3.80 7.94 13.11
C CYS A 79 -2.58 7.05 12.80
N VAL A 80 -2.76 6.05 11.94
CA VAL A 80 -1.71 5.09 11.57
C VAL A 80 -1.12 5.49 10.21
N PHE A 81 0.19 5.66 10.13
CA PHE A 81 0.87 5.95 8.88
C PHE A 81 1.14 4.67 8.10
N VAL A 82 0.74 4.64 6.82
CA VAL A 82 1.03 3.56 5.88
C VAL A 82 1.95 4.12 4.78
N PRO A 83 3.23 3.71 4.74
CA PRO A 83 4.21 4.27 3.82
C PRO A 83 3.99 3.77 2.39
N GLY A 84 4.17 4.66 1.41
CA GLY A 84 4.18 4.30 0.00
C GLY A 84 2.81 3.91 -0.59
N LEU A 85 1.72 4.32 0.06
CA LEU A 85 0.35 4.07 -0.39
C LEU A 85 -0.30 5.38 -0.84
N THR A 86 -1.01 5.35 -1.96
CA THR A 86 -1.79 6.46 -2.51
C THR A 86 -3.27 6.13 -2.49
N ARG A 87 -4.12 7.15 -2.56
CA ARG A 87 -5.56 6.96 -2.77
C ARG A 87 -5.86 6.63 -4.23
N ILE A 88 -6.98 5.98 -4.44
CA ILE A 88 -7.60 5.76 -5.75
C ILE A 88 -9.08 6.13 -5.65
N SER A 89 -9.70 6.45 -6.78
CA SER A 89 -11.16 6.62 -6.86
C SER A 89 -11.87 5.25 -6.92
N GLU A 90 -13.18 5.23 -6.70
CA GLU A 90 -13.99 4.01 -6.88
C GLU A 90 -14.01 3.54 -8.34
N GLU A 91 -13.95 4.48 -9.29
CA GLU A 91 -13.83 4.20 -10.72
C GLU A 91 -12.50 3.51 -11.02
N GLU A 92 -11.39 4.09 -10.55
CA GLU A 92 -10.06 3.50 -10.71
C GLU A 92 -9.97 2.13 -10.03
N HIS A 93 -10.54 1.97 -8.83
CA HIS A 93 -10.62 0.67 -8.17
C HIS A 93 -11.38 -0.36 -9.03
N SER A 94 -12.50 0.03 -9.63
CA SER A 94 -13.30 -0.85 -10.48
C SER A 94 -12.53 -1.27 -11.74
N GLU A 95 -11.85 -0.35 -12.40
CA GLU A 95 -11.00 -0.63 -13.55
C GLU A 95 -9.82 -1.53 -13.19
N GLN A 96 -9.11 -1.23 -12.09
CA GLN A 96 -7.98 -2.05 -11.63
C GLN A 96 -8.43 -3.47 -11.28
N LYS A 97 -9.61 -3.62 -10.68
CA LYS A 97 -10.19 -4.93 -10.36
C LYS A 97 -10.58 -5.71 -11.61
N ASP A 98 -11.22 -5.07 -12.60
CA ASP A 98 -11.55 -5.72 -13.87
C ASP A 98 -10.29 -6.18 -14.61
N ARG A 99 -9.26 -5.32 -14.68
CA ARG A 99 -7.95 -5.67 -15.25
C ARG A 99 -7.33 -6.87 -14.55
N PHE A 100 -7.34 -6.88 -13.22
CA PHE A 100 -6.84 -8.01 -12.43
C PHE A 100 -7.58 -9.31 -12.76
N LEU A 101 -8.91 -9.28 -12.85
CA LEU A 101 -9.73 -10.44 -13.19
C LEU A 101 -9.47 -10.95 -14.62
N ASN A 102 -9.11 -10.06 -15.53
CA ASN A 102 -8.71 -10.39 -16.90
C ASN A 102 -7.22 -10.77 -17.04
N GLY A 103 -6.48 -10.95 -15.92
CA GLY A 103 -5.06 -11.32 -15.94
C GLY A 103 -4.11 -10.19 -16.38
N LEU A 104 -4.60 -8.96 -16.48
CA LEU A 104 -3.81 -7.79 -16.83
C LEU A 104 -3.19 -7.16 -15.59
N ILE A 105 -2.13 -6.36 -15.79
CA ILE A 105 -1.55 -5.54 -14.73
C ILE A 105 -2.63 -4.57 -14.23
N PRO A 106 -3.01 -4.60 -12.94
CA PRO A 106 -4.13 -3.80 -12.41
C PRO A 106 -3.90 -2.30 -12.59
N SER A 107 -2.74 -1.79 -12.17
CA SER A 107 -2.35 -0.39 -12.33
C SER A 107 -1.05 -0.27 -13.12
N MET A 108 -1.03 0.59 -14.14
CA MET A 108 0.18 0.88 -14.92
C MET A 108 1.18 1.73 -14.15
N ASN A 109 0.74 2.41 -13.09
CA ASN A 109 1.60 3.22 -12.22
C ASN A 109 2.27 2.39 -11.12
N ASP A 110 1.89 1.11 -10.97
CA ASP A 110 2.63 0.17 -10.13
C ASP A 110 3.88 -0.34 -10.88
N LEU A 111 4.96 0.43 -10.76
CA LEU A 111 6.26 0.10 -11.35
C LEU A 111 6.79 -1.26 -10.88
N GLY A 112 6.40 -1.71 -9.67
CA GLY A 112 6.77 -3.01 -9.14
C GLY A 112 6.10 -4.14 -9.91
N ALA A 113 4.78 -4.03 -10.11
CA ALA A 113 4.01 -4.99 -10.91
C ALA A 113 4.46 -5.01 -12.37
N TRP A 114 4.71 -3.84 -12.97
CA TRP A 114 5.23 -3.73 -14.32
C TRP A 114 6.60 -4.41 -14.47
N LYS A 115 7.52 -4.13 -13.55
CA LYS A 115 8.86 -4.75 -13.58
C LYS A 115 8.78 -6.26 -13.39
N ALA A 116 7.93 -6.75 -12.50
CA ALA A 116 7.73 -8.18 -12.29
C ALA A 116 7.16 -8.88 -13.54
N ALA A 117 6.21 -8.25 -14.25
CA ALA A 117 5.68 -8.76 -15.51
C ALA A 117 6.78 -8.82 -16.59
N GLN A 118 7.58 -7.76 -16.71
CA GLN A 118 8.71 -7.71 -17.65
C GLN A 118 9.76 -8.79 -17.33
N ASP A 119 10.09 -9.00 -16.06
CA ASP A 119 11.09 -10.01 -15.65
C ASP A 119 10.57 -11.43 -15.89
N THR A 120 9.28 -11.67 -15.65
CA THR A 120 8.63 -12.95 -15.96
C THR A 120 8.67 -13.22 -17.47
N TYR A 121 8.32 -12.23 -18.29
CA TYR A 121 8.42 -12.31 -19.76
C TYR A 121 9.85 -12.60 -20.23
N ASN A 122 10.84 -11.91 -19.67
CA ASN A 122 12.25 -12.13 -20.03
C ASN A 122 12.75 -13.54 -19.67
N LYS A 123 12.21 -14.13 -18.59
CA LYS A 123 12.65 -15.44 -18.10
C LYS A 123 11.95 -16.61 -18.81
N HIS A 124 10.65 -16.49 -19.07
CA HIS A 124 9.81 -17.58 -19.56
C HIS A 124 9.37 -17.40 -21.02
N GLY A 125 9.68 -16.26 -21.64
CA GLY A 125 9.23 -15.95 -23.00
C GLY A 125 7.72 -15.70 -23.06
N LYS A 126 7.18 -15.70 -24.28
CA LYS A 126 5.75 -15.44 -24.55
C LYS A 126 4.86 -16.66 -24.23
N GLU A 127 5.44 -17.87 -24.25
CA GLU A 127 4.72 -19.14 -24.05
C GLU A 127 4.05 -19.25 -22.67
N ALA A 128 4.55 -18.53 -21.65
CA ALA A 128 3.93 -18.50 -20.32
C ALA A 128 2.62 -17.68 -20.24
N PHE A 129 2.23 -16.97 -21.30
CA PHE A 129 1.04 -16.13 -21.35
C PHE A 129 -0.04 -16.63 -22.32
N ASP A 130 0.26 -17.66 -23.13
CA ASP A 130 -0.58 -18.15 -24.23
C ASP A 130 -1.35 -19.46 -23.88
N GLU A 131 -1.39 -19.87 -22.60
CA GLU A 131 -2.27 -20.95 -22.06
C GLU A 131 -3.49 -20.38 -21.34
#